data_AF-A0A257PBG6-F1
#
_entry.id   AF-A0A257PBG6-F1
#
_cell.length_a   1.000
_cell.length_b   1.000
_cell.length_c   1.000
_cell.angle_alpha   90.00
_cell.angle_beta   90.00
_cell.angle_gamma   90.00
#
_symmetry.space_group_name_H-M   'P 1'
#
loop_
_entity.id
_entity.type
_entity.pdbx_description
1 polymer ?
#
loop_
_entity_poly.entity_id
_entity_poly.type
_entity_poly.pdbx_seq_one_letter_code
_entity_poly.pdbx_strand_id
1 'polypeptide(L)'
;MTAAGGPAVAVLRRNLHRTELAMRALGEDRPLLAQFEAMAGVLLTCFRRGGRLYIAGNGGSAAEAQHIAGEFVSRLAYDRAPLPAEALNVDGALLTAIGNDYGFDQVFARQLAGKLTDRDVFLGFTSSGNSPNILEALQLCRGRGLPGLALAGRDGGGAAGLASICLVAPGETTSAIQEMHMILAHALCESVERAMFPQQTPPATPGPAL
;
A
#
# COMPACT_ATOMS: atom_id res chain seq x y z
N MET A 1 17.60 5.07 -42.82
CA MET A 1 16.81 4.57 -41.67
C MET A 1 17.31 5.26 -40.41
N THR A 2 16.70 6.38 -40.04
CA THR A 2 17.03 7.10 -38.80
C THR A 2 16.72 6.19 -37.62
N ALA A 3 17.71 5.94 -36.76
CA ALA A 3 17.54 5.13 -35.56
C ALA A 3 16.27 5.53 -34.82
N ALA A 4 15.34 4.58 -34.65
CA ALA A 4 14.09 4.79 -33.93
C ALA A 4 14.39 5.00 -32.44
N GLY A 5 14.68 6.23 -32.06
CA GLY A 5 14.86 6.60 -30.65
C GLY A 5 15.41 8.00 -30.45
N GLY A 6 14.54 9.00 -30.37
CA GLY A 6 14.89 10.30 -29.81
C GLY A 6 15.13 10.23 -28.29
N PRO A 7 15.62 11.33 -27.66
CA PRO A 7 15.96 11.35 -26.23
C PRO A 7 14.83 10.90 -25.30
N ALA A 8 13.57 11.25 -25.61
CA ALA A 8 12.41 10.82 -24.83
C ALA A 8 12.19 9.30 -24.87
N VAL A 9 12.38 8.66 -26.04
CA VAL A 9 12.26 7.20 -26.19
C VAL A 9 13.36 6.48 -25.41
N ALA A 10 14.56 7.06 -25.33
CA ALA A 10 15.65 6.52 -24.51
C ALA A 10 15.30 6.54 -23.01
N VAL A 11 14.64 7.60 -22.52
CA VAL A 11 14.14 7.67 -21.14
C VAL A 11 13.10 6.59 -20.87
N LEU A 12 12.12 6.41 -21.77
CA LEU A 12 11.10 5.37 -21.62
C LEU A 12 11.71 3.97 -21.59
N ARG A 13 12.60 3.63 -22.53
CA ARG A 13 13.28 2.33 -22.58
C ARG A 13 14.09 2.07 -21.31
N ARG A 14 14.79 3.08 -20.80
CA ARG A 14 15.54 2.97 -19.54
C ARG A 14 14.62 2.70 -18.35
N ASN A 15 13.48 3.39 -18.27
CA ASN A 15 12.53 3.17 -17.18
C ASN A 15 11.92 1.76 -17.25
N LEU A 16 11.46 1.33 -18.43
CA LEU A 16 10.95 -0.02 -18.64
C LEU A 16 11.95 -1.10 -18.22
N HIS A 17 13.21 -0.95 -18.60
CA HIS A 17 14.26 -1.90 -18.21
C HIS A 17 14.47 -1.94 -16.69
N ARG A 18 14.47 -0.79 -16.01
CA ARG A 18 14.58 -0.73 -14.54
C ARG A 18 13.39 -1.40 -13.85
N THR A 19 12.18 -1.17 -14.34
CA THR A 19 10.96 -1.80 -13.82
C THR A 19 11.02 -3.32 -14.01
N GLU A 20 11.45 -3.81 -15.17
CA GLU A 20 11.61 -5.25 -15.42
C GLU A 20 12.58 -5.89 -14.42
N LEU A 21 13.73 -5.26 -14.16
CA LEU A 21 14.70 -5.75 -13.19
C LEU A 21 14.12 -5.76 -11.76
N ALA A 22 13.39 -4.71 -11.37
CA ALA A 22 12.74 -4.65 -10.06
C ALA A 22 11.67 -5.74 -9.89
N MET A 23 10.84 -5.99 -10.92
CA MET A 23 9.84 -7.06 -10.91
C MET A 23 10.48 -8.44 -10.74
N ARG A 24 11.56 -8.72 -11.47
CA ARG A 24 12.31 -9.98 -11.34
C ARG A 24 12.88 -10.14 -9.93
N ALA A 25 13.55 -9.10 -9.41
CA ALA A 25 14.10 -9.11 -8.06
C ALA A 25 13.02 -9.37 -7.01
N LEU A 26 11.86 -8.69 -7.12
CA LEU A 26 10.73 -8.89 -6.21
C LEU A 26 10.21 -10.32 -6.23
N GLY A 27 10.06 -10.92 -7.42
CA GLY A 27 9.56 -12.28 -7.58
C GLY A 27 10.54 -13.38 -7.12
N GLU A 28 11.82 -13.06 -6.96
CA GLU A 28 12.87 -14.00 -6.53
C GLU A 28 13.28 -13.80 -5.06
N ASP A 29 12.88 -12.69 -4.43
CA ASP A 29 13.19 -12.36 -3.03
C ASP A 29 12.31 -13.17 -2.05
N ARG A 30 12.81 -14.36 -1.68
CA ARG A 30 12.11 -15.26 -0.75
C ARG A 30 11.75 -14.62 0.61
N PRO A 31 12.66 -13.89 1.29
CA PRO A 31 12.30 -13.12 2.49
C PRO A 31 11.13 -12.16 2.28
N LEU A 32 11.16 -11.36 1.20
CA LEU A 32 10.09 -10.41 0.90
C LEU A 32 8.76 -11.12 0.65
N LEU A 33 8.77 -12.23 -0.11
CA LEU A 33 7.57 -13.03 -0.38
C LEU A 33 6.97 -13.63 0.91
N ALA A 34 7.81 -14.07 1.84
CA ALA A 34 7.33 -14.54 3.15
C ALA A 34 6.72 -13.41 3.99
N GLN A 35 7.32 -12.21 3.95
CA GLN A 35 6.75 -11.03 4.60
C GLN A 35 5.43 -10.60 3.95
N PHE A 36 5.30 -10.74 2.63
CA PHE A 36 4.08 -10.43 1.89
C PHE A 36 2.93 -11.33 2.34
N GLU A 37 3.17 -12.64 2.42
CA GLU A 37 2.20 -13.62 2.93
C GLU A 37 1.76 -13.26 4.37
N ALA A 38 2.72 -12.92 5.23
CA ALA A 38 2.42 -12.50 6.60
C ALA A 38 1.60 -11.20 6.65
N MET A 39 1.90 -10.23 5.78
CA MET A 39 1.17 -8.97 5.67
C MET A 39 -0.29 -9.22 5.21
N ALA A 40 -0.49 -10.07 4.21
CA ALA A 40 -1.83 -10.47 3.78
C ALA A 40 -2.62 -11.14 4.92
N GLY A 41 -1.96 -11.99 5.72
CA GLY A 41 -2.55 -12.63 6.91
C GLY A 41 -3.00 -11.63 8.00
N VAL A 42 -2.22 -10.56 8.22
CA VAL A 42 -2.59 -9.47 9.14
C VAL A 42 -3.84 -8.74 8.65
N LEU A 43 -3.90 -8.37 7.36
CA LEU A 43 -5.06 -7.70 6.77
C LEU A 43 -6.31 -8.59 6.80
N LEU A 44 -6.16 -9.88 6.49
CA LEU A 44 -7.25 -10.85 6.56
C LEU A 44 -7.81 -10.97 7.98
N THR A 45 -6.93 -11.02 8.99
CA THR A 45 -7.33 -11.06 10.40
C THR A 45 -8.04 -9.78 10.82
N CYS A 46 -7.55 -8.61 10.39
CA CYS A 46 -8.19 -7.31 10.60
C CYS A 46 -9.65 -7.33 10.14
N PHE A 47 -9.87 -7.66 8.86
CA PHE A 47 -11.21 -7.66 8.29
C PHE A 47 -12.14 -8.73 8.88
N ARG A 48 -11.64 -9.94 9.16
CA ARG A 48 -12.44 -11.00 9.82
C ARG A 48 -12.90 -10.62 11.22
N ARG A 49 -12.13 -9.79 11.93
CA ARG A 49 -12.51 -9.26 13.26
C ARG A 49 -13.42 -8.03 13.16
N GLY A 50 -13.79 -7.59 11.95
CA GLY A 50 -14.56 -6.38 11.72
C GLY A 50 -13.74 -5.10 11.93
N GLY A 51 -12.42 -5.18 11.85
CA GLY A 51 -11.52 -4.03 11.88
C GLY A 51 -11.42 -3.33 10.53
N ARG A 52 -10.81 -2.14 10.55
CA ARG A 52 -10.62 -1.25 9.41
C ARG A 52 -9.13 -1.10 9.07
N LEU A 53 -8.85 -1.00 7.77
CA LEU A 53 -7.54 -0.65 7.25
C LEU A 53 -7.44 0.87 7.05
N TYR A 54 -6.52 1.54 7.73
CA TYR A 54 -6.16 2.93 7.48
C TYR A 54 -4.88 3.00 6.64
N ILE A 55 -4.89 3.81 5.58
CA ILE A 55 -3.78 3.88 4.62
C ILE A 55 -3.30 5.32 4.49
N ALA A 56 -1.99 5.54 4.41
CA ALA A 56 -1.43 6.87 4.19
C ALA A 56 -0.13 6.82 3.38
N GLY A 57 0.17 7.92 2.70
CA GLY A 57 1.42 8.13 1.96
C GLY A 57 1.60 9.61 1.63
N ASN A 58 2.73 9.97 1.02
CA ASN A 58 3.04 11.34 0.58
C ASN A 58 3.21 11.42 -0.94
N GLY A 59 2.73 12.51 -1.56
CA GLY A 59 2.89 12.75 -3.00
C GLY A 59 2.26 11.63 -3.84
N GLY A 60 3.04 11.02 -4.75
CA GLY A 60 2.58 9.85 -5.52
C GLY A 60 2.03 8.73 -4.63
N SER A 61 2.64 8.50 -3.46
CA SER A 61 2.18 7.47 -2.53
C SER A 61 0.90 7.84 -1.77
N ALA A 62 0.52 9.12 -1.72
CA ALA A 62 -0.83 9.49 -1.28
C ALA A 62 -1.89 9.09 -2.34
N ALA A 63 -1.55 9.17 -3.62
CA ALA A 63 -2.42 8.70 -4.70
C ALA A 63 -2.60 7.17 -4.64
N GLU A 64 -1.52 6.42 -4.37
CA GLU A 64 -1.55 4.97 -4.15
C GLU A 64 -2.43 4.63 -2.95
N ALA A 65 -2.26 5.33 -1.82
CA ALA A 65 -3.05 5.10 -0.61
C ALA A 65 -4.57 5.26 -0.83
N GLN A 66 -5.01 6.34 -1.50
CA GLN A 66 -6.43 6.54 -1.81
C GLN A 66 -6.95 5.54 -2.85
N HIS A 67 -6.11 5.15 -3.81
CA HIS A 67 -6.46 4.16 -4.83
C HIS A 67 -6.75 2.80 -4.19
N ILE A 68 -5.84 2.34 -3.34
CA ILE A 68 -5.96 1.04 -2.65
C ILE A 68 -7.11 1.03 -1.64
N ALA A 69 -7.34 2.13 -0.92
CA ALA A 69 -8.53 2.25 -0.08
C ALA A 69 -9.83 2.12 -0.91
N GLY A 70 -9.85 2.73 -2.10
CA GLY A 70 -10.95 2.61 -3.05
C GLY A 70 -11.19 1.18 -3.52
N GLU A 71 -10.13 0.43 -3.82
CA GLU A 71 -10.24 -0.97 -4.21
C GLU A 71 -10.81 -1.84 -3.09
N PHE A 72 -10.38 -1.69 -1.84
CA PHE A 72 -10.97 -2.40 -0.70
C PHE A 72 -12.45 -2.03 -0.48
N VAL A 73 -12.82 -0.75 -0.56
CA VAL A 73 -14.20 -0.33 -0.30
C VAL A 73 -15.14 -0.71 -1.46
N SER A 74 -14.71 -0.52 -2.71
CA SER A 74 -15.50 -0.84 -3.89
C SER A 74 -15.34 -2.32 -4.27
N ARG A 75 -14.36 -2.63 -5.13
CA ARG A 75 -13.97 -3.96 -5.60
C ARG A 75 -12.68 -3.87 -6.42
N LEU A 76 -11.93 -4.97 -6.53
CA LEU A 76 -10.79 -5.10 -7.44
C LEU A 76 -11.09 -6.05 -8.61
N ALA A 77 -11.16 -7.36 -8.36
CA ALA A 77 -11.22 -8.37 -9.42
C ALA A 77 -12.67 -8.77 -9.78
N TYR A 78 -13.57 -8.83 -8.80
CA TYR A 78 -14.96 -9.24 -9.00
C TYR A 78 -15.91 -8.56 -8.01
N ASP A 79 -17.22 -8.69 -8.26
CA ASP A 79 -18.23 -8.11 -7.38
C ASP A 79 -18.33 -8.85 -6.04
N ARG A 80 -18.32 -8.11 -4.94
CA ARG A 80 -18.32 -8.62 -3.56
C ARG A 80 -18.71 -7.53 -2.57
N ALA A 81 -18.90 -7.90 -1.29
CA ALA A 81 -19.21 -6.93 -0.24
C ALA A 81 -18.03 -5.95 0.04
N PRO A 82 -18.29 -4.71 0.47
CA PRO A 82 -17.23 -3.74 0.77
C PRO A 82 -16.35 -4.21 1.95
N LEU A 83 -15.05 -3.95 1.87
CA LEU A 83 -14.12 -4.07 3.00
C LEU A 83 -13.80 -2.67 3.56
N PRO A 84 -13.85 -2.47 4.89
CA PRO A 84 -13.68 -1.16 5.49
C PRO A 84 -12.22 -0.68 5.38
N ALA A 85 -11.96 0.22 4.44
CA ALA A 85 -10.67 0.91 4.31
C ALA A 85 -10.86 2.44 4.24
N GLU A 86 -9.86 3.20 4.69
CA GLU A 86 -9.87 4.66 4.67
C GLU A 86 -8.46 5.20 4.39
N ALA A 87 -8.35 6.09 3.40
CA ALA A 87 -7.13 6.82 3.13
C ALA A 87 -7.09 8.13 3.93
N LEU A 88 -6.04 8.31 4.72
CA LEU A 88 -5.88 9.44 5.64
C LEU A 88 -5.38 10.73 4.96
N ASN A 89 -5.11 10.67 3.65
CA ASN A 89 -4.58 11.77 2.85
C ASN A 89 -5.64 12.47 1.97
N VAL A 90 -6.93 12.22 2.19
CA VAL A 90 -8.02 12.75 1.35
C VAL A 90 -8.67 14.00 1.96
N ASP A 91 -8.89 14.01 3.27
CA ASP A 91 -9.55 15.14 3.94
C ASP A 91 -8.57 16.31 4.12
N GLY A 92 -8.67 17.28 3.19
CA GLY A 92 -7.83 18.47 3.21
C GLY A 92 -8.01 19.33 4.47
N ALA A 93 -9.19 19.33 5.11
CA ALA A 93 -9.41 20.07 6.34
C ALA A 93 -8.67 19.41 7.50
N LEU A 94 -8.70 18.08 7.62
CA LEU A 94 -7.91 17.37 8.64
C LEU A 94 -6.41 17.54 8.44
N LEU A 95 -5.92 17.39 7.20
CA LEU A 95 -4.50 17.55 6.90
C LEU A 95 -3.99 18.95 7.23
N THR A 96 -4.74 19.99 6.86
CA THR A 96 -4.31 21.39 7.06
C THR A 96 -4.48 21.83 8.51
N ALA A 97 -5.55 21.44 9.20
CA ALA A 97 -5.73 21.75 10.61
C ALA A 97 -4.64 21.09 11.47
N ILE A 98 -4.41 19.79 11.28
CA ILE A 98 -3.38 19.08 12.06
C ILE A 98 -1.99 19.61 11.70
N GLY A 99 -1.72 19.81 10.40
CA GLY A 99 -0.44 20.32 9.93
C GLY A 99 -0.12 21.71 10.50
N ASN A 100 -1.12 22.59 10.61
CA ASN A 100 -0.99 23.91 11.21
C ASN A 100 -0.81 23.85 12.73
N ASP A 101 -1.62 23.05 13.41
CA ASP A 101 -1.73 23.07 14.87
C ASP A 101 -0.66 22.22 15.57
N TYR A 102 -0.18 21.16 14.92
CA TYR A 102 0.72 20.15 15.52
C TYR A 102 1.97 19.84 14.67
N GLY A 103 2.05 20.33 13.44
CA GLY A 103 3.13 20.01 12.51
C GLY A 103 2.74 18.94 11.48
N PHE A 104 3.35 19.01 10.30
CA PHE A 104 3.01 18.12 9.18
C PHE A 104 3.45 16.66 9.41
N ASP A 105 4.39 16.43 10.31
CA ASP A 105 4.78 15.10 10.82
C ASP A 105 3.65 14.43 11.63
N GLN A 106 2.73 15.18 12.22
CA GLN A 106 1.65 14.60 13.05
C GLN A 106 0.37 14.28 12.28
N VAL A 107 0.28 14.62 10.99
CA VAL A 107 -0.99 14.60 10.20
C VAL A 107 -1.66 13.23 10.15
N PHE A 108 -0.91 12.13 10.13
CA PHE A 108 -1.48 10.78 10.12
C PHE A 108 -1.62 10.20 11.53
N ALA A 109 -0.60 10.38 12.39
CA ALA A 109 -0.64 9.91 13.77
C ALA A 109 -1.82 10.51 14.55
N ARG A 110 -2.11 11.80 14.37
CA ARG A 110 -3.23 12.46 15.04
C ARG A 110 -4.59 11.93 14.60
N GLN A 111 -4.77 11.64 13.30
CA GLN A 111 -5.99 11.02 12.79
C GLN A 111 -6.15 9.60 13.35
N LEU A 112 -5.10 8.79 13.28
CA LEU A 112 -5.08 7.42 13.83
C LEU A 112 -5.37 7.43 15.34
N ALA A 113 -4.83 8.38 16.10
CA ALA A 113 -5.02 8.45 17.54
C ALA A 113 -6.50 8.55 17.94
N GLY A 114 -7.32 9.21 17.12
CA GLY A 114 -8.76 9.37 17.32
C GLY A 114 -9.63 8.32 16.60
N LYS A 115 -9.06 7.51 15.70
CA LYS A 115 -9.81 6.56 14.85
C LYS A 115 -9.50 5.09 15.11
N LEU A 116 -8.28 4.76 15.54
CA LEU A 116 -7.84 3.37 15.72
C LEU A 116 -8.52 2.68 16.90
N THR A 117 -8.91 1.43 16.67
CA THR A 117 -9.36 0.44 17.65
C THR A 117 -8.38 -0.74 17.73
N ASP A 118 -8.63 -1.69 18.65
CA ASP A 118 -7.83 -2.91 18.84
C ASP A 118 -7.99 -3.97 17.73
N ARG A 119 -8.78 -3.64 16.70
CA ARG A 119 -9.05 -4.50 15.53
C ARG A 119 -8.47 -3.93 14.25
N ASP A 120 -8.06 -2.67 14.27
CA ASP A 120 -7.66 -1.93 13.08
C ASP A 120 -6.19 -2.12 12.76
N VAL A 121 -5.83 -1.82 11.52
CA VAL A 121 -4.46 -1.89 11.00
C VAL A 121 -4.14 -0.59 10.27
N PHE A 122 -2.89 -0.14 10.40
CA PHE A 122 -2.36 0.95 9.59
C PHE A 122 -1.41 0.41 8.52
N LEU A 123 -1.47 0.96 7.30
CA LEU A 123 -0.53 0.71 6.21
C LEU A 123 0.05 2.04 5.68
N GLY A 124 1.35 2.23 5.88
CA GLY A 124 2.08 3.41 5.40
C GLY A 124 2.87 3.15 4.11
N PHE A 125 2.72 4.02 3.12
CA PHE A 125 3.53 4.03 1.90
C PHE A 125 4.63 5.09 2.04
N THR A 126 5.89 4.68 1.92
CA THR A 126 7.04 5.59 2.02
C THR A 126 8.20 5.11 1.16
N SER A 127 8.32 5.61 -0.07
CA SER A 127 9.38 5.20 -0.99
C SER A 127 10.81 5.41 -0.46
N SER A 128 11.01 6.35 0.48
CA SER A 128 12.31 6.58 1.14
C SER A 128 12.52 5.76 2.42
N GLY A 129 11.47 5.14 2.96
CA GLY A 129 11.47 4.56 4.31
C GLY A 129 11.54 5.58 5.46
N ASN A 130 11.59 6.88 5.18
CA ASN A 130 11.97 7.92 6.15
C ASN A 130 10.99 9.11 6.21
N SER A 131 9.78 8.98 5.67
CA SER A 131 8.79 10.06 5.73
C SER A 131 8.35 10.30 7.18
N PRO A 132 8.61 11.47 7.80
CA PRO A 132 8.37 11.67 9.23
C PRO A 132 6.93 11.38 9.65
N ASN A 133 5.94 11.80 8.86
CA ASN A 133 4.55 11.55 9.16
C ASN A 133 4.09 10.09 9.08
N ILE A 134 4.78 9.27 8.29
CA ILE A 134 4.58 7.82 8.27
C ILE A 134 5.26 7.18 9.47
N LEU A 135 6.47 7.64 9.84
CA LEU A 135 7.18 7.13 11.02
C LEU A 135 6.42 7.42 12.32
N GLU A 136 5.87 8.63 12.48
CA GLU A 136 5.03 9.00 13.62
C GLU A 136 3.77 8.12 13.72
N ALA A 137 3.13 7.81 12.59
CA ALA A 137 2.00 6.89 12.54
C ALA A 137 2.39 5.46 12.94
N LEU A 138 3.51 4.94 12.44
CA LEU A 138 4.04 3.63 12.82
C LEU A 138 4.42 3.57 14.31
N GLN A 139 5.04 4.63 14.83
CA GLN A 139 5.41 4.77 16.23
C GLN A 139 4.16 4.74 17.14
N LEU A 140 3.08 5.42 16.74
CA LEU A 140 1.80 5.37 17.45
C LEU A 140 1.23 3.94 17.49
N CYS A 141 1.19 3.24 16.34
CA CYS A 141 0.72 1.86 16.28
C CYS A 141 1.53 0.95 17.20
N ARG A 142 2.86 1.06 17.15
CA ARG A 142 3.79 0.31 18.01
C ARG A 142 3.53 0.60 19.50
N GLY A 143 3.38 1.86 19.87
CA GLY A 143 3.09 2.28 21.24
C GLY A 143 1.76 1.76 21.79
N ARG A 144 0.80 1.45 20.90
CA ARG A 144 -0.50 0.85 21.25
C ARG A 144 -0.54 -0.67 21.12
N GLY A 145 0.56 -1.30 20.70
CA GLY A 145 0.59 -2.74 20.41
C GLY A 145 -0.30 -3.15 19.22
N LEU A 146 -0.59 -2.23 18.30
CA LEU A 146 -1.41 -2.46 17.12
C LEU A 146 -0.53 -2.68 15.87
N PRO A 147 -1.00 -3.45 14.88
CA PRO A 147 -0.23 -3.66 13.65
C PRO A 147 -0.08 -2.36 12.86
N GLY A 148 1.17 -1.91 12.70
CA GLY A 148 1.57 -0.86 11.78
C GLY A 148 2.41 -1.47 10.66
N LEU A 149 1.91 -1.46 9.44
CA LEU A 149 2.51 -2.06 8.25
C LEU A 149 3.15 -0.98 7.38
N ALA A 150 4.17 -1.32 6.60
CA ALA A 150 4.79 -0.39 5.66
C ALA A 150 5.13 -1.03 4.31
N LEU A 151 4.86 -0.28 3.23
CA LEU A 151 5.53 -0.45 1.94
C LEU A 151 6.61 0.62 1.83
N ALA A 152 7.86 0.20 1.86
CA ALA A 152 9.03 1.08 1.80
C ALA A 152 9.86 0.78 0.54
N GLY A 153 10.88 1.61 0.28
CA GLY A 153 11.91 1.29 -0.71
C GLY A 153 13.29 1.52 -0.10
N ARG A 154 14.32 1.50 -0.95
CA ARG A 154 15.72 1.69 -0.52
C ARG A 154 16.15 0.57 0.44
N ASP A 155 16.59 0.92 1.63
CA ASP A 155 16.95 0.04 2.74
C ASP A 155 15.81 -0.08 3.78
N GLY A 156 14.63 0.48 3.48
CA GLY A 156 13.48 0.51 4.37
C GLY A 156 13.51 1.65 5.40
N GLY A 157 14.63 2.37 5.56
CA GLY A 157 14.78 3.51 6.47
C GLY A 157 14.29 3.24 7.89
N GLY A 158 13.81 4.29 8.56
CA GLY A 158 13.20 4.17 9.90
C GLY A 158 11.97 3.26 9.93
N ALA A 159 11.23 3.14 8.83
CA ALA A 159 10.00 2.34 8.76
C ALA A 159 10.29 0.84 9.01
N ALA A 160 11.45 0.33 8.57
CA ALA A 160 11.84 -1.06 8.80
C ALA A 160 11.99 -1.43 10.29
N GLY A 161 12.37 -0.47 11.14
CA GLY A 161 12.47 -0.69 12.59
C GLY A 161 11.17 -0.48 13.37
N LEU A 162 10.23 0.29 12.80
CA LEU A 162 8.99 0.68 13.48
C LEU A 162 7.81 -0.21 13.11
N ALA A 163 7.69 -0.59 11.83
CA ALA A 163 6.59 -1.40 11.35
C ALA A 163 6.67 -2.83 11.91
N SER A 164 5.51 -3.44 12.17
CA SER A 164 5.42 -4.87 12.48
C SER A 164 5.83 -5.72 11.27
N ILE A 165 5.53 -5.26 10.06
CA ILE A 165 6.01 -5.82 8.80
C ILE A 165 6.30 -4.67 7.85
N CYS A 166 7.52 -4.64 7.28
CA CYS A 166 7.94 -3.67 6.29
C CYS A 166 8.37 -4.42 5.01
N LEU A 167 7.64 -4.22 3.92
CA LEU A 167 8.04 -4.70 2.60
C LEU A 167 8.92 -3.64 1.93
N VAL A 168 10.20 -3.94 1.77
CA VAL A 168 11.16 -3.04 1.11
C VAL A 168 11.18 -3.38 -0.38
N ALA A 169 10.45 -2.61 -1.17
CA ALA A 169 10.35 -2.82 -2.60
C ALA A 169 11.70 -2.55 -3.31
N PRO A 170 12.12 -3.45 -4.22
CA PRO A 170 13.34 -3.25 -4.98
C PRO A 170 13.19 -2.06 -5.93
N GLY A 171 14.23 -1.24 -6.03
CA GLY A 171 14.24 -0.10 -6.95
C GLY A 171 15.20 1.01 -6.53
N GLU A 172 15.84 1.64 -7.52
CA GLU A 172 16.80 2.73 -7.30
C GLU A 172 16.20 4.13 -7.46
N THR A 173 14.95 4.23 -7.86
CA THR A 173 14.28 5.52 -8.07
C THR A 173 12.92 5.50 -7.42
N THR A 174 12.45 6.64 -6.94
CA THR A 174 11.13 6.75 -6.32
C THR A 174 10.02 6.25 -7.24
N SER A 175 10.09 6.54 -8.54
CA SER A 175 9.10 6.04 -9.52
C SER A 175 9.11 4.52 -9.64
N ALA A 176 10.29 3.89 -9.74
CA ALA A 176 10.38 2.43 -9.80
C ALA A 176 9.88 1.77 -8.50
N ILE A 177 10.17 2.39 -7.34
CA ILE A 177 9.69 1.91 -6.04
C ILE A 177 8.15 2.01 -5.97
N GLN A 178 7.57 3.12 -6.43
CA GLN A 178 6.11 3.32 -6.48
C GLN A 178 5.43 2.32 -7.43
N GLU A 179 6.01 2.05 -8.60
CA GLU A 179 5.53 0.98 -9.48
C GLU A 179 5.49 -0.39 -8.77
N MET A 180 6.51 -0.71 -7.96
CA MET A 180 6.52 -1.94 -7.17
C MET A 180 5.54 -1.90 -5.99
N HIS A 181 5.35 -0.75 -5.35
CA HIS A 181 4.32 -0.56 -4.31
C HIS A 181 2.94 -0.85 -4.86
N MET A 182 2.62 -0.40 -6.07
CA MET A 182 1.35 -0.70 -6.70
C MET A 182 1.15 -2.19 -6.99
N ILE A 183 2.18 -2.89 -7.48
CA ILE A 183 2.11 -4.34 -7.70
C ILE A 183 1.85 -5.07 -6.37
N LEU A 184 2.61 -4.74 -5.32
CA LEU A 184 2.43 -5.33 -4.00
C LEU A 184 1.04 -5.03 -3.43
N ALA A 185 0.57 -3.79 -3.53
CA ALA A 185 -0.71 -3.38 -2.97
C ALA A 185 -1.90 -3.99 -3.73
N HIS A 186 -1.83 -4.09 -5.06
CA HIS A 186 -2.81 -4.82 -5.87
C HIS A 186 -2.85 -6.31 -5.52
N ALA A 187 -1.67 -6.93 -5.38
CA ALA A 187 -1.59 -8.33 -4.96
C ALA A 187 -2.15 -8.53 -3.54
N LEU A 188 -1.88 -7.63 -2.59
CA LEU A 188 -2.49 -7.67 -1.24
C LEU A 188 -4.02 -7.58 -1.32
N CYS A 189 -4.55 -6.64 -2.11
CA CYS A 189 -5.99 -6.49 -2.31
C CYS A 189 -6.61 -7.77 -2.88
N GLU A 190 -6.02 -8.33 -3.94
CA GLU A 190 -6.51 -9.53 -4.59
C GLU A 190 -6.42 -10.76 -3.67
N SER A 191 -5.31 -10.94 -2.96
CA SER A 191 -5.14 -12.03 -1.98
C SER A 191 -6.18 -11.96 -0.87
N VAL A 192 -6.43 -10.77 -0.31
CA VAL A 192 -7.43 -10.56 0.72
C VAL A 192 -8.85 -10.75 0.16
N GLU A 193 -9.14 -10.22 -1.02
CA GLU A 193 -10.45 -10.34 -1.68
C GLU A 193 -10.81 -11.82 -1.92
N ARG A 194 -9.86 -12.60 -2.47
CA ARG A 194 -10.02 -14.04 -2.70
C ARG A 194 -10.23 -14.83 -1.40
N ALA A 195 -9.53 -14.46 -0.32
CA ALA A 195 -9.63 -15.14 0.96
C ALA A 195 -10.90 -14.77 1.76
N MET A 196 -11.41 -13.54 1.60
CA MET A 196 -12.64 -13.06 2.24
C MET A 196 -13.89 -13.50 1.48
N PHE A 197 -13.81 -13.55 0.15
CA PHE A 197 -14.93 -13.83 -0.73
C PHE A 197 -14.56 -14.89 -1.78
N PRO A 198 -14.38 -16.17 -1.39
CA PRO A 198 -14.05 -17.22 -2.34
C PRO A 198 -15.12 -17.30 -3.43
N GLN A 199 -14.73 -17.16 -4.70
CA GLN A 199 -15.65 -17.45 -5.79
C GLN A 199 -15.94 -18.95 -5.79
N GLN A 200 -17.20 -19.32 -5.62
CA GLN A 200 -17.64 -20.62 -6.12
C GLN A 200 -17.46 -20.57 -7.63
N THR A 201 -16.85 -21.60 -8.22
CA THR A 201 -16.70 -21.71 -9.69
C THR A 201 -18.01 -21.26 -10.33
N PRO A 202 -18.02 -20.23 -11.19
CA PRO A 202 -19.26 -19.80 -11.79
C PRO A 202 -19.87 -21.01 -12.53
N PRO A 203 -21.19 -21.28 -12.41
CA PRO A 203 -21.82 -22.19 -13.35
C PRO A 203 -21.49 -21.66 -14.75
N ALA A 204 -21.08 -22.56 -15.66
CA ALA A 204 -20.71 -22.20 -17.02
C ALA A 204 -21.75 -21.22 -17.58
N THR A 205 -21.33 -19.99 -17.85
CA THR A 205 -22.25 -18.93 -18.27
C THR A 205 -22.88 -19.36 -19.60
N PRO A 206 -24.22 -19.37 -19.73
CA PRO A 206 -24.84 -19.33 -21.05
C PRO A 206 -24.36 -18.05 -21.75
N GLY A 207 -24.14 -18.14 -23.06
CA GLY A 207 -23.56 -17.06 -23.88
C GLY A 207 -24.27 -15.71 -23.76
N PRO A 208 -23.65 -14.63 -24.30
CA PRO A 208 -24.04 -13.26 -24.02
C PRO A 208 -25.49 -12.99 -24.46
N ALA A 209 -26.27 -12.40 -23.55
CA ALA A 209 -27.52 -11.76 -23.91
C ALA A 209 -27.21 -10.29 -24.25
N LEU A 210 -27.27 -10.00 -25.55
CA LEU A 210 -27.34 -8.71 -26.27
C LEU A 210 -26.59 -7.49 -25.71
#